data_AF-A0A2U2M7Q2-F1
#
_entry.id   AF-A0A2U2M7Q2-F1
#
_cell.length_a   1.000
_cell.length_b   1.000
_cell.length_c   1.000
_cell.angle_alpha   90.00
_cell.angle_beta   90.00
_cell.angle_gamma   90.00
#
_symmetry.space_group_name_H-M   'P 1'
#
loop_
_entity.id
_entity.type
_entity.pdbx_description
1 polymer ?
#
loop_
_entity_poly.entity_id
_entity_poly.type
_entity_poly.pdbx_seq_one_letter_code
_entity_poly.pdbx_strand_id
1 'polypeptide(L)'
;MNKNIENMVEELKKEYPLDYKTENISIEVVDKNNNYDDDADFDESKLWEVRIFYRDKLFTLRRKYTDLFEISDDNYLDIHDLDDLGNIINIIGKHLKKISYKWD
;
A
#
# COMPACT_ATOMS: atom_id res chain seq x y z
N MET A 1 -12.31 -1.92 7.42
CA MET A 1 -11.26 -1.05 6.88
C MET A 1 -11.04 0.16 7.76
N ASN A 2 -9.80 0.39 8.18
CA ASN A 2 -9.39 1.61 8.87
C ASN A 2 -9.65 2.84 7.97
N LYS A 3 -10.08 3.98 8.56
CA LYS A 3 -10.50 5.16 7.78
C LYS A 3 -9.38 5.79 6.94
N ASN A 4 -8.15 5.83 7.44
CA ASN A 4 -7.01 6.37 6.70
C ASN A 4 -6.62 5.45 5.53
N ILE A 5 -6.70 4.12 5.72
CA ILE A 5 -6.49 3.13 4.67
C ILE A 5 -7.60 3.18 3.62
N GLU A 6 -8.87 3.29 4.03
CA GLU A 6 -10.00 3.48 3.12
C GLU A 6 -9.79 4.72 2.22
N ASN A 7 -9.42 5.86 2.81
CA ASN A 7 -9.15 7.08 2.03
C ASN A 7 -7.95 6.90 1.07
N MET A 8 -6.93 6.11 1.46
CA MET A 8 -5.77 5.81 0.60
C MET A 8 -6.20 4.98 -0.61
N VAL A 9 -7.01 3.95 -0.39
CA VAL A 9 -7.58 3.10 -1.43
C VAL A 9 -8.49 3.90 -2.37
N GLU A 10 -9.31 4.80 -1.84
CA GLU A 10 -10.14 5.71 -2.64
C GLU A 10 -9.31 6.66 -3.53
N GLU A 11 -8.23 7.27 -3.01
CA GLU A 11 -7.33 8.13 -3.81
C GLU A 11 -6.65 7.32 -4.92
N LEU A 12 -6.16 6.12 -4.62
CA LEU A 12 -5.54 5.24 -5.61
C LEU A 12 -6.52 4.79 -6.70
N LYS A 13 -7.73 4.36 -6.33
CA LYS A 13 -8.78 3.95 -7.28
C LYS A 13 -9.27 5.10 -8.16
N LYS A 14 -9.16 6.33 -7.70
CA LYS A 14 -9.50 7.51 -8.51
C LYS A 14 -8.44 7.80 -9.57
N GLU A 15 -7.16 7.69 -9.22
CA GLU A 15 -6.05 7.92 -10.16
C GLU A 15 -5.82 6.73 -11.11
N TYR A 16 -6.08 5.51 -10.63
CA TYR A 16 -5.95 4.26 -11.38
C TYR A 16 -7.31 3.55 -11.44
N PRO A 17 -8.29 4.10 -12.18
CA PRO A 17 -9.65 3.55 -12.23
C PRO A 17 -9.67 2.15 -12.84
N LEU A 18 -10.68 1.37 -12.45
CA LEU A 18 -11.01 0.08 -13.06
C LEU A 18 -11.12 0.21 -14.58
N ASP A 19 -10.39 -0.61 -15.34
CA ASP A 19 -10.64 -0.78 -16.77
C ASP A 19 -11.31 -2.13 -16.99
N TYR A 20 -12.59 -2.07 -17.42
CA TYR A 20 -13.60 -3.03 -17.93
C TYR A 20 -13.43 -4.57 -17.83
N LYS A 21 -12.34 -5.12 -17.29
CA LYS A 21 -12.07 -6.55 -17.05
C LYS A 21 -11.25 -6.84 -15.78
N THR A 22 -10.46 -5.90 -15.25
CA THR A 22 -9.58 -6.15 -14.10
C THR A 22 -9.39 -4.91 -13.23
N GLU A 23 -9.18 -5.10 -11.92
CA GLU A 23 -8.68 -4.05 -11.04
C GLU A 23 -7.28 -3.62 -11.51
N ASN A 24 -7.13 -2.36 -11.95
CA ASN A 24 -5.83 -1.80 -12.34
C ASN A 24 -4.90 -1.70 -11.13
N ILE A 25 -5.46 -1.41 -9.95
CA ILE A 25 -4.75 -1.41 -8.69
C ILE A 25 -5.61 -2.02 -7.58
N SER A 26 -5.01 -2.86 -6.76
CA SER A 26 -5.53 -3.27 -5.46
C SER A 26 -4.43 -3.21 -4.41
N ILE A 27 -4.82 -2.99 -3.16
CA ILE A 27 -3.90 -2.81 -2.04
C ILE A 27 -4.37 -3.71 -0.89
N GLU A 28 -3.42 -4.39 -0.26
CA GLU A 28 -3.62 -5.03 1.03
C GLU A 28 -2.69 -4.35 2.04
N VAL A 29 -3.21 -4.01 3.22
CA VAL A 29 -2.39 -3.46 4.30
C VAL A 29 -2.39 -4.43 5.46
N VAL A 30 -1.20 -4.81 5.91
CA VAL A 30 -1.03 -5.86 6.92
C VAL A 30 -0.32 -5.27 8.12
N ASP A 31 -0.85 -5.52 9.32
CA ASP A 31 -0.16 -5.19 10.57
C ASP A 31 0.87 -6.27 10.96
N LYS A 32 1.70 -5.99 11.96
CA LYS A 32 2.75 -6.91 12.42
C LYS A 32 2.25 -8.27 12.91
N ASN A 33 0.97 -8.38 13.27
CA ASN A 33 0.34 -9.60 13.75
C ASN A 33 -0.30 -10.40 12.61
N ASN A 34 -0.11 -9.96 11.35
CA ASN A 34 -0.69 -10.55 10.15
C ASN A 34 -2.22 -10.41 10.08
N ASN A 35 -2.76 -9.33 10.67
CA ASN A 35 -4.14 -8.91 10.42
C ASN A 35 -4.17 -7.98 9.20
N TYR A 36 -5.13 -8.19 8.31
CA TYR A 36 -5.41 -7.38 7.13
C TYR A 36 -6.30 -6.19 7.48
N ASP A 37 -6.32 -5.15 6.65
CA ASP A 37 -7.04 -3.91 6.95
C ASP A 37 -8.56 -4.03 7.04
N ASP A 38 -9.13 -5.13 6.53
CA ASP A 38 -10.52 -5.52 6.70
C ASP A 38 -10.78 -6.41 7.93
N ASP A 39 -9.73 -6.93 8.59
CA ASP A 39 -9.85 -7.68 9.84
C ASP A 39 -10.27 -6.77 11.00
N ALA A 40 -11.09 -7.31 11.90
CA ALA A 40 -11.56 -6.59 13.09
C ALA A 40 -10.42 -6.21 14.05
N ASP A 41 -9.34 -7.00 14.07
CA ASP A 41 -8.20 -6.86 14.98
C ASP A 41 -7.04 -6.06 14.38
N PHE A 42 -7.20 -5.50 13.18
CA PHE A 42 -6.19 -4.68 12.52
C PHE A 42 -5.80 -3.44 13.35
N ASP A 43 -4.50 -3.30 13.61
CA ASP A 43 -3.94 -2.13 14.30
C ASP A 43 -3.01 -1.34 13.36
N GLU A 44 -3.54 -0.27 12.77
CA GLU A 44 -2.79 0.61 11.85
C GLU A 44 -1.48 1.14 12.47
N SER A 45 -1.42 1.35 13.79
CA SER A 45 -0.20 1.82 14.45
C SER A 45 0.95 0.81 14.40
N LYS A 46 0.64 -0.44 14.07
CA LYS A 46 1.54 -1.58 13.91
C LYS A 46 1.66 -2.02 12.46
N LEU A 47 1.35 -1.13 11.50
CA LEU A 47 1.53 -1.41 10.08
C LEU A 47 2.91 -2.04 9.83
N TRP A 48 2.89 -3.17 9.14
CA TRP A 48 4.06 -3.97 8.80
C TRP A 48 4.38 -3.85 7.31
N GLU A 49 3.38 -4.03 6.45
CA GLU A 49 3.58 -3.88 5.01
C GLU A 49 2.33 -3.41 4.28
N VAL A 50 2.56 -2.75 3.16
CA VAL A 50 1.54 -2.43 2.14
C VAL A 50 1.90 -3.23 0.90
N ARG A 51 1.01 -4.13 0.48
CA ARG A 51 1.13 -4.89 -0.77
C ARG A 51 0.34 -4.17 -1.83
N ILE A 52 0.99 -3.95 -2.97
CA ILE A 52 0.47 -3.19 -4.09
C ILE A 52 0.41 -4.14 -5.27
N PHE A 53 -0.80 -4.50 -5.65
CA PHE A 53 -1.05 -5.26 -6.87
C PHE A 53 -1.43 -4.25 -7.95
N TYR A 54 -0.51 -4.00 -8.87
CA TYR A 54 -0.72 -3.08 -9.98
C TYR A 54 -0.60 -3.87 -11.28
N ARG A 55 -1.71 -3.98 -12.02
CA ARG A 55 -1.84 -4.89 -13.17
C ARG A 55 -1.49 -6.34 -12.78
N ASP A 56 -0.42 -6.88 -13.33
CA ASP A 56 0.11 -8.23 -13.09
C ASP A 56 1.36 -8.23 -12.18
N LYS A 57 1.67 -7.11 -11.52
CA LYS A 57 2.87 -6.92 -10.71
C LYS A 57 2.53 -6.75 -9.24
N LEU A 58 3.36 -7.35 -8.39
CA LEU A 58 3.34 -7.18 -6.94
C LEU A 58 4.54 -6.34 -6.49
N PHE A 59 4.26 -5.28 -5.74
CA PHE A 59 5.23 -4.51 -4.98
C PHE A 59 4.87 -4.56 -3.51
N THR A 60 5.88 -4.53 -2.65
CA THR A 60 5.67 -4.43 -1.22
C THR A 60 6.45 -3.25 -0.67
N LEU A 61 5.75 -2.38 0.08
CA LEU A 61 6.37 -1.40 0.96
C LEU A 61 6.39 -1.99 2.35
N ARG A 62 7.55 -2.48 2.79
CA ARG A 62 7.71 -3.12 4.10
C ARG A 62 8.35 -2.15 5.08
N ARG A 63 7.69 -1.93 6.22
CA ARG A 63 8.25 -1.15 7.33
C ARG A 63 9.38 -1.93 8.00
N LYS A 64 10.52 -1.28 8.22
CA LYS A 64 11.68 -1.86 8.94
C LYS A 64 11.87 -1.24 10.32
N TYR A 65 11.73 0.08 10.42
CA TYR A 65 11.86 0.87 11.67
C TYR A 65 10.72 1.90 11.75
N THR A 66 10.83 3.01 12.49
CA THR A 66 9.68 3.97 12.63
C THR A 66 9.14 4.41 11.30
N ASP A 67 10.04 4.90 10.46
CA ASP A 67 9.79 5.72 9.28
C ASP A 67 10.61 5.22 8.09
N LEU A 68 11.35 4.13 8.28
CA LEU A 68 12.13 3.47 7.24
C LEU A 68 11.32 2.35 6.60
N PHE A 69 11.09 2.50 5.30
CA PHE A 69 10.42 1.52 4.45
C PHE A 69 11.40 0.97 3.44
N GLU A 70 11.37 -0.34 3.27
CA GLU A 70 11.97 -1.05 2.14
C GLU A 70 10.92 -1.19 1.04
N ILE A 71 11.35 -1.00 -0.21
CA ILE A 71 10.56 -1.35 -1.38
C ILE A 71 11.15 -2.65 -1.91
N SER A 72 10.31 -3.68 -2.01
CA SER A 72 10.67 -4.93 -2.68
C SER A 72 9.71 -5.20 -3.82
N ASP A 73 10.26 -5.62 -4.96
CA ASP A 73 9.49 -6.20 -6.06
C ASP A 73 9.78 -7.70 -6.15
N ASP A 74 8.81 -8.42 -6.72
CA ASP A 74 9.02 -9.78 -7.22
C ASP A 74 9.04 -9.82 -8.77
N ASN A 75 9.09 -8.66 -9.45
CA ASN A 75 8.89 -8.50 -10.89
C ASN A 75 9.77 -7.41 -11.51
N TYR A 76 10.30 -7.67 -12.71
CA TYR A 76 10.97 -6.65 -13.52
C TYR A 76 10.02 -5.52 -13.93
N LEU A 77 10.51 -4.28 -13.83
CA LEU A 77 9.79 -3.07 -14.23
C LEU A 77 10.23 -2.62 -15.62
N ASP A 78 9.26 -2.27 -16.45
CA ASP A 78 9.51 -1.44 -17.63
C ASP A 78 9.54 0.05 -17.25
N ILE A 79 9.94 0.89 -18.20
CA ILE A 79 10.10 2.33 -17.95
C ILE A 79 8.77 3.05 -17.67
N HIS A 80 7.64 2.54 -18.19
CA HIS A 80 6.32 3.11 -17.92
C HIS A 80 5.83 2.78 -16.52
N ASP A 81 6.19 1.60 -16.01
CA ASP A 81 5.89 1.21 -14.62
C ASP A 81 6.60 2.12 -13.60
N LEU A 82 7.77 2.69 -13.92
CA LEU A 82 8.52 3.53 -13.00
C LEU A 82 7.78 4.83 -12.62
N ASP A 83 7.18 5.49 -13.62
CA ASP A 83 6.42 6.72 -13.41
C ASP A 83 5.16 6.43 -12.57
N ASP A 84 4.46 5.35 -12.90
CA ASP A 84 3.27 4.91 -12.16
C ASP A 84 3.60 4.52 -10.72
N LEU A 85 4.67 3.72 -10.52
CA LEU A 85 5.10 3.31 -9.19
C LEU A 85 5.49 4.52 -8.32
N GLY A 86 6.18 5.52 -8.90
CA GLY A 86 6.49 6.77 -8.20
C GLY A 86 5.24 7.50 -7.72
N ASN A 87 4.20 7.58 -8.56
CA ASN A 87 2.92 8.20 -8.21
C ASN A 87 2.16 7.41 -7.14
N ILE A 88 2.10 6.08 -7.28
CA ILE A 88 1.48 5.18 -6.30
C ILE A 88 2.15 5.33 -4.93
N ILE A 89 3.49 5.28 -4.89
CA ILE A 89 4.27 5.45 -3.65
C ILE A 89 4.01 6.83 -3.04
N ASN A 90 3.89 7.88 -3.85
CA ASN A 90 3.60 9.22 -3.35
C ASN A 90 2.23 9.28 -2.67
N ILE A 91 1.19 8.68 -3.27
CA ILE A 91 -0.16 8.61 -2.68
C ILE A 91 -0.11 7.82 -1.37
N ILE A 92 0.46 6.62 -1.37
CA ILE A 92 0.59 5.79 -0.17
C ILE A 92 1.36 6.54 0.92
N GLY A 93 2.49 7.15 0.58
CA GLY A 93 3.32 7.92 1.50
C GLY A 93 2.59 9.08 2.17
N LYS A 94 1.66 9.76 1.48
CA LYS A 94 0.82 10.81 2.10
C LYS A 94 -0.05 10.25 3.24
N HIS A 95 -0.54 9.02 3.09
CA HIS A 95 -1.40 8.37 4.09
C HIS A 95 -0.58 7.73 5.21
N LEU A 96 0.54 7.09 4.88
CA LEU A 96 1.46 6.51 5.87
C LEU A 96 2.06 7.56 6.82
N LYS A 97 2.28 8.80 6.36
CA LYS A 97 2.74 9.91 7.20
C LYS A 97 1.75 10.36 8.27
N LYS A 98 0.47 9.99 8.15
CA LYS A 98 -0.58 10.35 9.13
C LYS A 98 -0.67 9.35 10.29
N ILE A 99 -0.03 8.18 10.15
CA ILE A 99 -0.09 7.11 11.14
C ILE A 99 0.75 7.48 12.36
N SER A 100 0.17 7.32 13.56
CA SER A 100 0.92 7.39 14.81
C SER A 100 1.47 6.01 15.13
N TYR A 101 2.69 5.75 14.66
CA TYR A 101 3.32 4.44 14.80
C TYR A 101 3.65 4.11 16.27
N LYS A 102 3.28 2.89 16.68
CA LYS A 102 3.78 2.30 17.91
C LYS A 102 5.05 1.52 17.63
N TRP A 103 5.92 1.53 18.61
CA TRP A 103 7.13 0.74 18.65
C TRP A 103 6.88 -0.53 19.44
N ASP A 104 7.60 -1.57 19.07
CA ASP A 104 7.80 -2.74 19.90
C ASP A 104 9.06 -2.60 20.73
#